data_AF-A0A919WY85-F1
#
_entry.id   AF-A0A919WY85-F1
#
_cell.length_a   1.000
_cell.length_b   1.000
_cell.length_c   1.000
_cell.angle_alpha   90.00
_cell.angle_beta   90.00
_cell.angle_gamma   90.00
#
_symmetry.space_group_name_H-M   'P 1'
#
loop_
_entity.id
_entity.type
_entity.pdbx_description
1 polymer ?
#
loop_
_entity_poly.entity_id
_entity_poly.type
_entity_poly.pdbx_seq_one_letter_code
_entity_poly.pdbx_strand_id
1 'polypeptide(L)'
;MELLISNVKNFVYLFLWFFIGFLYFAFYLISVIFSVGVSFTVVGIPILAGVFRTIPFLLDLDRKAAEKYAYINIPTLKWDPQDKVTKEVSDKRNWLAVGIMIFPRFLLGFLTFIAAFVCYLLPIAMILSTYLYRLFDMTVMMITIDTLPRAIVACIIGIILLLLLPRLAGTIVRWAGGYTKNTMETIRSWR
;
A
#
# COMPACT_ATOMS: atom_id res chain seq x y z
N MET A 1 -16.53 -21.13 -3.94
CA MET A 1 -16.15 -20.49 -2.66
C MET A 1 -14.73 -19.93 -2.71
N GLU A 2 -13.76 -20.63 -3.30
CA GLU A 2 -12.35 -20.22 -3.39
C GLU A 2 -12.10 -18.87 -4.10
N LEU A 3 -12.83 -18.59 -5.19
CA LEU A 3 -12.71 -17.31 -5.93
C LEU A 3 -13.10 -16.10 -5.07
N LEU A 4 -14.15 -16.24 -4.27
CA LEU A 4 -14.62 -15.18 -3.37
C LEU A 4 -13.60 -14.91 -2.25
N ILE A 5 -13.03 -15.98 -1.67
CA ILE A 5 -11.99 -15.88 -0.64
C ILE A 5 -10.74 -15.20 -1.20
N SER A 6 -10.32 -15.56 -2.43
CA SER A 6 -9.18 -14.93 -3.10
C SER A 6 -9.42 -13.44 -3.35
N ASN A 7 -10.60 -13.06 -3.81
CA ASN A 7 -10.96 -11.66 -4.05
C ASN A 7 -10.99 -10.82 -2.76
N VAL A 8 -11.52 -11.38 -1.67
CA VAL A 8 -11.50 -10.71 -0.36
C VAL A 8 -10.06 -10.54 0.14
N LYS A 9 -9.21 -11.57 0.00
CA LYS A 9 -7.78 -11.48 0.37
C LYS A 9 -7.05 -10.42 -0.45
N ASN A 10 -7.30 -10.33 -1.76
CA ASN A 10 -6.74 -9.32 -2.64
C ASN A 10 -7.16 -7.91 -2.25
N PHE A 11 -8.46 -7.69 -2.01
CA PHE A 11 -8.96 -6.39 -1.55
C PHE A 11 -8.34 -5.99 -0.22
N VAL A 12 -8.34 -6.90 0.77
CA VAL A 12 -7.74 -6.67 2.09
C VAL A 12 -6.25 -6.37 1.97
N TYR A 13 -5.51 -7.10 1.12
CA TYR A 13 -4.10 -6.85 0.91
C TYR A 13 -3.83 -5.47 0.32
N LEU A 14 -4.50 -5.09 -0.76
CA LEU A 14 -4.32 -3.78 -1.40
C LEU A 14 -4.64 -2.63 -0.42
N PHE A 15 -5.69 -2.80 0.37
CA PHE A 15 -6.06 -1.85 1.41
C PHE A 15 -4.99 -1.77 2.51
N LEU A 16 -4.56 -2.91 3.06
CA LEU A 16 -3.49 -2.96 4.07
C LEU A 16 -2.18 -2.38 3.55
N TRP A 17 -1.81 -2.67 2.31
CA TRP A 17 -0.58 -2.22 1.68
C TRP A 17 -0.52 -0.69 1.60
N PHE A 18 -1.65 -0.04 1.32
CA PHE A 18 -1.79 1.41 1.44
C PHE A 18 -1.64 1.91 2.87
N PHE A 19 -2.38 1.35 3.83
CA PHE A 19 -2.32 1.82 5.22
C PHE A 19 -0.92 1.66 5.82
N ILE A 20 -0.24 0.56 5.51
CA ILE A 20 1.16 0.34 5.91
C ILE A 20 2.07 1.41 5.26
N GLY A 21 1.93 1.65 3.95
CA GLY A 21 2.68 2.70 3.26
C GLY A 21 2.41 4.11 3.81
N PHE A 22 1.17 4.42 4.18
CA PHE A 22 0.80 5.68 4.83
C PHE A 22 1.42 5.80 6.23
N LEU A 23 1.39 4.74 7.02
CA LEU A 23 2.05 4.72 8.33
C LEU A 23 3.55 4.96 8.21
N TYR A 24 4.21 4.37 7.21
CA TYR A 24 5.63 4.63 6.96
C TYR A 24 5.88 6.09 6.61
N PHE A 25 5.08 6.63 5.70
CA PHE A 25 5.17 8.02 5.30
C PHE A 25 5.03 8.95 6.50
N ALA A 26 3.97 8.80 7.29
CA ALA A 26 3.72 9.62 8.47
C ALA A 26 4.84 9.47 9.51
N PHE A 27 5.20 8.24 9.85
CA PHE A 27 6.23 7.95 10.86
C PHE A 27 7.59 8.51 10.47
N TYR A 28 8.08 8.20 9.26
CA TYR A 28 9.40 8.64 8.82
C TYR A 28 9.43 10.13 8.51
N LEU A 29 8.38 10.71 7.93
CA LEU A 29 8.34 12.15 7.66
C LEU A 29 8.44 12.94 8.98
N ILE A 30 7.59 12.63 9.96
CA ILE A 30 7.61 13.30 11.26
C ILE A 30 8.94 13.05 11.97
N SER A 31 9.38 11.80 12.05
CA SER A 31 10.56 11.44 12.83
C SER A 31 11.86 11.98 12.21
N VAL A 32 12.00 11.96 10.88
CA VAL A 32 13.19 12.51 10.20
C VAL A 32 13.20 14.04 10.32
N ILE A 33 12.08 14.72 10.05
CA ILE A 33 12.02 16.19 10.19
C ILE A 33 12.31 16.60 11.63
N PHE A 34 11.69 15.92 12.60
CA PHE A 34 11.94 16.19 14.01
C PHE A 34 13.39 15.96 14.40
N SER A 35 13.95 14.79 14.06
CA SER A 35 15.33 14.43 14.42
C SER A 35 16.35 15.36 13.77
N VAL A 36 16.19 15.66 12.47
CA VAL A 36 17.04 16.62 11.76
C VAL A 36 16.89 18.02 12.35
N GLY A 37 15.67 18.42 12.69
CA GLY A 37 15.39 19.69 13.36
C GLY A 37 16.09 19.82 14.70
N VAL A 38 16.18 18.76 15.49
CA VAL A 38 16.89 18.75 16.79
C VAL A 38 18.34 18.28 16.70
N SER A 39 18.91 18.05 15.50
CA SER A 39 20.29 17.56 15.33
C SER A 39 21.37 18.51 15.83
N PHE A 40 21.05 19.81 15.98
CA PHE A 40 21.96 20.76 16.63
C PHE A 40 22.14 20.47 18.13
N THR A 41 21.22 19.68 18.71
CA THR A 41 21.34 19.16 20.07
C THR A 41 22.02 17.79 20.05
N VAL A 42 22.63 17.42 21.19
CA VAL A 42 23.23 16.08 21.38
C VAL A 42 22.20 14.95 21.22
N VAL A 43 20.90 15.25 21.33
CA VAL A 43 19.81 14.26 21.32
C VAL A 43 19.33 13.92 19.90
N GLY A 44 19.45 14.83 18.93
CA GLY A 44 18.88 14.62 17.59
C GLY A 44 19.52 13.49 16.79
N ILE A 45 20.85 13.35 16.86
CA ILE A 45 21.59 12.28 16.18
C ILE A 45 21.20 10.88 16.72
N PRO A 46 21.15 10.64 18.05
CA PRO A 46 20.60 9.40 18.61
C PRO A 46 19.17 9.08 18.17
N ILE A 47 18.28 10.08 18.13
CA ILE A 47 16.90 9.86 17.68
C ILE A 47 16.88 9.41 16.22
N LEU A 48 17.66 10.05 15.35
CA LEU A 48 17.74 9.69 13.93
C LEU A 48 18.27 8.26 13.72
N ALA A 49 19.28 7.85 14.49
CA ALA A 49 19.74 6.46 14.48
C ALA A 49 18.65 5.49 14.96
N GLY A 50 17.89 5.88 16.00
CA GLY A 50 16.71 5.15 16.45
C GLY A 50 15.69 4.94 15.33
N VAL A 51 15.42 5.98 14.53
CA VAL A 51 14.53 5.89 13.35
C VAL A 51 15.05 4.86 12.35
N PHE A 52 16.34 4.86 12.02
CA PHE A 52 16.90 3.85 11.11
C PHE A 52 16.81 2.42 11.65
N ARG A 53 16.90 2.23 12.97
CA ARG A 53 16.72 0.90 13.58
C ARG A 53 15.29 0.36 13.48
N THR A 54 14.30 1.18 13.14
CA THR A 54 12.93 0.72 12.90
C THR A 54 12.70 0.14 11.51
N ILE A 55 13.62 0.35 10.55
CA ILE A 55 13.58 -0.20 9.19
C ILE A 55 13.27 -1.71 9.16
N PRO A 56 14.00 -2.60 9.86
CA PRO A 56 13.74 -4.04 9.82
C PRO A 56 12.37 -4.42 10.40
N PHE A 57 11.92 -3.72 11.44
CA PHE A 57 10.61 -3.97 12.04
C PHE A 57 9.49 -3.65 11.05
N LEU A 58 9.55 -2.49 10.40
CA LEU A 58 8.56 -2.08 9.41
C LEU A 58 8.58 -3.02 8.21
N LEU A 59 9.75 -3.35 7.67
CA LEU A 59 9.85 -4.36 6.60
C LEU A 59 9.24 -5.71 7.01
N ASP A 60 9.41 -6.16 8.26
CA ASP A 60 8.80 -7.42 8.71
C ASP A 60 7.26 -7.36 8.73
N LEU A 61 6.65 -6.18 8.97
CA LEU A 61 5.20 -5.99 8.83
C LEU A 61 4.75 -6.21 7.38
N ASP A 62 5.47 -5.63 6.42
CA ASP A 62 5.21 -5.83 5.00
C ASP A 62 5.36 -7.30 4.57
N ARG A 63 6.40 -7.97 5.07
CA ARG A 63 6.61 -9.41 4.84
C ARG A 63 5.42 -10.22 5.35
N LYS A 64 5.00 -9.99 6.59
CA LYS A 64 3.85 -10.69 7.20
C LYS A 64 2.56 -10.44 6.41
N ALA A 65 2.34 -9.22 5.93
CA ALA A 65 1.19 -8.90 5.09
C ALA A 65 1.25 -9.62 3.73
N ALA A 66 2.41 -9.63 3.08
CA ALA A 66 2.63 -10.31 1.80
C ALA A 66 2.51 -11.84 1.91
N GLU A 67 3.06 -12.45 2.97
CA GLU A 67 2.93 -13.89 3.22
C GLU A 67 1.49 -14.28 3.50
N LYS A 68 0.78 -13.52 4.34
CA LYS A 68 -0.58 -13.84 4.77
C LYS A 68 -1.61 -13.68 3.66
N TYR A 69 -1.49 -12.63 2.84
CA TYR A 69 -2.54 -12.27 1.89
C TYR A 69 -2.14 -12.37 0.41
N ALA A 70 -0.86 -12.24 0.08
CA ALA A 70 -0.36 -12.36 -1.31
C ALA A 70 0.38 -13.69 -1.57
N TYR A 71 0.56 -14.54 -0.55
CA TYR A 71 1.28 -15.83 -0.59
C TYR A 71 2.70 -15.73 -1.15
N ILE A 72 3.36 -14.58 -0.97
CA ILE A 72 4.74 -14.38 -1.41
C ILE A 72 5.64 -14.58 -0.19
N ASN A 73 6.47 -15.62 -0.24
CA ASN A 73 7.47 -15.88 0.79
C ASN A 73 8.69 -14.97 0.56
N ILE A 74 9.00 -14.12 1.53
CA ILE A 74 10.13 -13.19 1.47
C ILE A 74 11.06 -13.50 2.64
N PRO A 75 12.37 -13.70 2.43
CA PRO A 75 13.28 -14.02 3.53
C PRO A 75 13.39 -12.86 4.53
N THR A 76 13.53 -13.18 5.82
CA THR A 76 13.71 -12.20 6.88
C THR A 76 15.03 -11.42 6.73
N LEU A 77 14.98 -10.10 6.90
CA LEU A 77 16.17 -9.27 6.95
C LEU A 77 16.80 -9.34 8.35
N LYS A 78 18.06 -9.80 8.45
CA LYS A 78 18.84 -9.73 9.69
C LYS A 78 19.52 -8.37 9.76
N TRP A 79 19.15 -7.57 10.76
CA TRP A 79 19.76 -6.27 11.03
C TRP A 79 20.62 -6.38 12.29
N ASP A 80 21.93 -6.24 12.17
CA ASP A 80 22.82 -6.19 13.33
C ASP A 80 22.79 -4.79 13.96
N PRO A 81 22.36 -4.63 15.23
CA PRO A 81 22.28 -3.34 15.90
C PRO A 81 23.61 -2.88 16.53
N GLN A 82 24.73 -3.58 16.32
CA GLN A 82 26.01 -3.28 16.99
C GLN A 82 26.82 -2.13 16.37
N ASP A 83 26.36 -1.52 15.27
CA ASP A 83 27.07 -0.39 14.66
C ASP A 83 26.98 0.90 15.49
N LYS A 84 28.07 1.69 15.49
CA LYS A 84 28.10 3.00 16.15
C LYS A 84 27.05 3.93 15.54
N VAL A 85 26.33 4.67 16.38
CA VAL A 85 25.28 5.65 16.02
C VAL A 85 25.71 6.60 14.90
N THR A 86 26.94 7.13 14.97
CA THR A 86 27.48 8.04 13.94
C THR A 86 27.66 7.37 12.58
N LYS A 87 28.04 6.09 12.56
CA LYS A 87 28.17 5.29 11.33
C LYS A 87 26.80 4.99 10.72
N GLU A 88 25.79 4.69 11.55
CA GLU A 88 24.41 4.48 11.09
C GLU A 88 23.82 5.73 10.43
N VAL A 89 24.09 6.92 11.00
CA VAL A 89 23.56 8.18 10.46
C VAL A 89 24.29 8.66 9.20
N SER A 90 25.59 8.45 9.12
CA SER A 90 26.38 8.83 7.93
C SER A 90 26.25 7.86 6.75
N ASP A 91 25.65 6.69 6.95
CA ASP A 91 25.48 5.72 5.88
C ASP A 91 24.41 6.15 4.88
N LYS A 92 24.83 6.43 3.64
CA LYS A 92 23.95 6.79 2.52
C LYS A 92 22.89 5.71 2.25
N ARG A 93 23.16 4.45 2.59
CA ARG A 93 22.25 3.32 2.39
C ARG A 93 21.00 3.44 3.25
N ASN A 94 21.14 3.88 4.51
CA ASN A 94 20.01 4.09 5.42
C ASN A 94 19.11 5.25 4.95
N TRP A 95 19.72 6.32 4.43
CA TRP A 95 18.98 7.44 3.83
C TRP A 95 18.22 7.03 2.57
N LEU A 96 18.83 6.22 1.69
CA LEU A 96 18.13 5.68 0.52
C LEU A 96 16.98 4.75 0.91
N ALA A 97 17.16 3.88 1.90
CA ALA A 97 16.11 3.01 2.40
C ALA A 97 14.91 3.81 2.92
N VAL A 98 15.15 4.83 3.74
CA VAL A 98 14.09 5.73 4.23
C VAL A 98 13.45 6.52 3.09
N GLY A 99 14.24 7.04 2.15
CA GLY A 99 13.71 7.75 0.97
C GLY A 99 12.76 6.90 0.13
N ILE A 100 13.12 5.64 -0.11
CA ILE A 100 12.27 4.66 -0.83
C ILE A 100 10.99 4.34 -0.03
N MET A 101 11.09 4.26 1.30
CA MET A 101 9.95 4.03 2.19
C MET A 101 9.00 5.22 2.32
N ILE A 102 9.48 6.47 2.23
CA ILE A 102 8.63 7.65 2.32
C ILE A 102 7.88 7.87 1.00
N PHE A 103 8.60 8.08 -0.11
CA PHE A 103 7.99 8.60 -1.34
C PHE A 103 7.41 7.50 -2.25
N PRO A 104 8.22 6.57 -2.81
CA PRO A 104 7.70 5.50 -3.65
C PRO A 104 6.64 4.66 -2.94
N ARG A 105 6.87 4.25 -1.69
CA ARG A 105 5.95 3.36 -1.00
C ARG A 105 4.58 3.99 -0.76
N PHE A 106 4.55 5.26 -0.37
CA PHE A 106 3.29 5.98 -0.17
C PHE A 106 2.53 6.18 -1.48
N LEU A 107 3.23 6.65 -2.53
CA LEU A 107 2.59 6.93 -3.82
C LEU A 107 2.04 5.65 -4.44
N LEU A 108 2.82 4.57 -4.42
CA LEU A 108 2.37 3.27 -4.91
C LEU A 108 1.23 2.73 -4.05
N GLY A 109 1.33 2.85 -2.72
CA GLY A 109 0.26 2.50 -1.79
C GLY A 109 -1.04 3.20 -2.17
N PHE A 110 -0.98 4.51 -2.39
CA PHE A 110 -2.14 5.31 -2.79
C PHE A 110 -2.73 4.86 -4.14
N LEU A 111 -1.89 4.54 -5.12
CA LEU A 111 -2.36 3.97 -6.39
C LEU A 111 -3.06 2.63 -6.21
N THR A 112 -2.54 1.74 -5.35
CA THR A 112 -3.20 0.46 -5.06
C THR A 112 -4.51 0.62 -4.29
N PHE A 113 -4.61 1.65 -3.45
CA PHE A 113 -5.86 2.00 -2.76
C PHE A 113 -6.92 2.40 -3.77
N ILE A 114 -6.61 3.33 -4.68
CA ILE A 114 -7.51 3.71 -5.78
C ILE A 114 -7.90 2.47 -6.59
N ALA A 115 -6.92 1.64 -6.96
CA ALA A 115 -7.17 0.42 -7.71
C ALA A 115 -8.10 -0.55 -6.97
N ALA A 116 -8.00 -0.68 -5.65
CA ALA A 116 -8.91 -1.51 -4.86
C ALA A 116 -10.35 -0.98 -4.93
N PHE A 117 -10.56 0.33 -4.81
CA PHE A 117 -11.88 0.94 -4.92
C PHE A 117 -12.46 0.78 -6.33
N VAL A 118 -11.64 1.03 -7.36
CA VAL A 118 -12.05 0.85 -8.76
C VAL A 118 -12.37 -0.61 -9.06
N CYS A 119 -11.55 -1.56 -8.58
CA CYS A 119 -11.75 -2.97 -8.92
C CYS A 119 -12.92 -3.62 -8.20
N TYR A 120 -13.26 -3.15 -7.00
CA TYR A 120 -14.25 -3.81 -6.13
C TYR A 120 -15.47 -2.94 -5.84
N LEU A 121 -15.31 -1.69 -5.41
CA LEU A 121 -16.45 -0.83 -5.04
C LEU A 121 -17.22 -0.33 -6.26
N LEU A 122 -16.54 0.05 -7.34
CA LEU A 122 -17.18 0.62 -8.52
C LEU A 122 -18.17 -0.37 -9.19
N PRO A 123 -17.82 -1.65 -9.42
CA PRO A 123 -18.79 -2.63 -9.95
C PRO A 123 -19.98 -2.85 -9.02
N ILE A 124 -19.75 -2.89 -7.72
CA ILE A 124 -20.81 -3.07 -6.72
C ILE A 124 -21.77 -1.87 -6.73
N ALA A 125 -21.25 -0.65 -6.78
CA ALA A 125 -22.05 0.56 -6.88
C ALA A 125 -22.88 0.59 -8.18
N MET A 126 -22.31 0.14 -9.31
CA MET A 126 -23.02 0.05 -10.58
C MET A 126 -24.13 -1.01 -10.56
N ILE A 127 -23.92 -2.15 -9.91
CA ILE A 127 -24.96 -3.17 -9.73
C ILE A 127 -26.09 -2.63 -8.84
N LEU A 128 -25.75 -1.91 -7.77
CA LEU A 128 -26.73 -1.28 -6.88
C LEU A 128 -27.42 -0.06 -7.49
N SER A 129 -27.00 0.42 -8.66
CA SER A 129 -27.58 1.60 -9.31
C SER A 129 -29.08 1.45 -9.56
N THR A 130 -29.57 0.24 -9.84
CA THR A 130 -31.00 -0.05 -10.05
C THR A 130 -31.84 0.20 -8.79
N TYR A 131 -31.24 0.15 -7.60
CA TYR A 131 -31.91 0.51 -6.36
C TYR A 131 -31.65 1.98 -5.99
N LEU A 132 -30.42 2.45 -6.22
CA LEU A 132 -29.95 3.72 -5.73
C LEU A 132 -30.37 4.95 -6.57
N TYR A 133 -30.73 4.76 -7.85
CA TYR A 133 -31.13 5.86 -8.74
C TYR A 133 -32.35 6.65 -8.25
N ARG A 134 -33.14 6.06 -7.35
CA ARG A 134 -34.34 6.69 -6.78
C ARG A 134 -34.06 7.46 -5.49
N LEU A 135 -32.92 7.23 -4.86
CA LEU A 135 -32.53 7.79 -3.56
C LEU A 135 -31.50 8.90 -3.69
N PHE A 136 -30.64 8.84 -4.70
CA PHE A 136 -29.56 9.80 -4.93
C PHE A 136 -29.40 10.11 -6.41
N ASP A 137 -29.06 11.35 -6.73
CA ASP A 137 -28.62 11.74 -8.07
C ASP A 137 -27.23 11.16 -8.34
N MET A 138 -27.18 10.05 -9.08
CA MET A 138 -25.94 9.35 -9.39
C MET A 138 -25.42 9.73 -10.76
N THR A 139 -24.20 10.29 -10.78
CA THR A 139 -23.45 10.52 -12.01
C THR A 139 -22.25 9.57 -12.05
N VAL A 140 -22.23 8.68 -13.04
CA VAL A 140 -21.13 7.74 -13.25
C VAL A 140 -20.47 8.06 -14.58
N MET A 141 -19.16 8.35 -14.58
CA MET A 141 -18.41 8.72 -15.79
C MET A 141 -19.09 9.82 -16.63
N MET A 142 -19.58 10.89 -15.98
CA MET A 142 -20.28 12.02 -16.61
C MET A 142 -21.68 11.68 -17.18
N ILE A 143 -22.21 10.47 -16.95
CA ILE A 143 -23.56 10.08 -17.35
C ILE A 143 -24.46 10.07 -16.12
N THR A 144 -25.55 10.84 -16.17
CA THR A 144 -26.57 10.84 -15.12
C THR A 144 -27.47 9.60 -15.24
N ILE A 145 -27.58 8.86 -14.14
CA ILE A 145 -28.45 7.70 -14.01
C ILE A 145 -29.78 8.20 -13.40
N ASP A 146 -30.60 8.81 -14.25
CA ASP A 146 -31.90 9.41 -13.92
C ASP A 146 -33.09 8.49 -14.27
N THR A 147 -32.84 7.46 -15.08
CA THR A 147 -33.89 6.66 -15.71
C THR A 147 -33.62 5.15 -15.53
N LEU A 148 -34.71 4.39 -15.38
CA LEU A 148 -34.67 2.94 -15.18
C LEU A 148 -33.86 2.20 -16.26
N PRO A 149 -33.99 2.51 -17.58
CA PRO A 149 -33.15 1.89 -18.61
C PRO A 149 -31.65 2.17 -18.44
N ARG A 150 -31.27 3.41 -18.06
CA ARG A 150 -29.85 3.74 -17.79
C ARG A 150 -29.31 2.98 -16.59
N ALA A 151 -30.13 2.79 -15.55
CA ALA A 151 -29.76 2.00 -14.37
C ALA A 151 -29.62 0.50 -14.70
N ILE A 152 -30.46 -0.06 -15.58
CA ILE A 152 -30.31 -1.44 -16.06
C ILE A 152 -28.99 -1.59 -16.84
N VAL A 153 -28.70 -0.66 -17.75
CA VAL A 153 -27.45 -0.69 -18.53
C VAL A 153 -26.24 -0.58 -17.60
N ALA A 154 -26.26 0.32 -16.63
CA ALA A 154 -25.21 0.44 -15.63
C ALA A 154 -25.03 -0.85 -14.80
N CYS A 155 -26.13 -1.51 -14.43
CA CYS A 155 -26.07 -2.79 -13.73
C CYS A 155 -25.42 -3.89 -14.59
N ILE A 156 -25.79 -4.01 -15.87
CA ILE A 156 -25.18 -4.97 -16.80
C ILE A 156 -23.67 -4.71 -16.95
N ILE A 157 -23.27 -3.44 -17.14
CA ILE A 157 -21.86 -3.05 -17.20
C ILE A 157 -21.14 -3.37 -15.89
N GLY A 158 -21.78 -3.12 -14.75
CA GLY A 158 -21.27 -3.46 -13.41
C GLY A 158 -20.99 -4.95 -13.26
N ILE A 159 -21.89 -5.82 -13.73
CA ILE A 159 -21.69 -7.28 -13.72
C ILE A 159 -20.49 -7.67 -14.59
N ILE A 160 -20.36 -7.09 -15.79
CA ILE A 160 -19.22 -7.35 -16.68
C ILE A 160 -17.91 -6.92 -16.01
N LEU A 161 -17.87 -5.73 -15.41
CA LEU A 161 -16.71 -5.21 -14.69
C LEU A 161 -16.35 -6.08 -13.47
N LEU A 162 -17.34 -6.58 -12.74
CA LEU A 162 -17.12 -7.47 -11.60
C LEU A 162 -16.46 -8.80 -12.00
N LEU A 163 -16.59 -9.23 -13.26
CA LEU A 163 -15.89 -10.42 -13.78
C LEU A 163 -14.46 -10.12 -14.23
N LEU A 164 -14.19 -8.90 -14.72
CA LEU A 164 -12.91 -8.52 -15.30
C LEU A 164 -11.94 -7.92 -14.27
N LEU A 165 -12.40 -6.96 -13.46
CA LEU A 165 -11.55 -6.17 -12.57
C LEU A 165 -10.85 -6.98 -11.45
N PRO A 166 -11.44 -8.04 -10.85
CA PRO A 166 -10.72 -8.83 -9.86
C PRO A 166 -9.48 -9.53 -10.41
N ARG A 167 -9.44 -9.83 -11.73
CA ARG A 167 -8.25 -10.36 -12.40
C ARG A 167 -7.13 -9.33 -12.48
N LEU A 168 -7.49 -8.06 -12.72
CA LEU A 168 -6.54 -6.94 -12.66
C LEU A 168 -6.03 -6.75 -11.24
N ALA A 169 -6.93 -6.75 -10.24
CA ALA A 169 -6.55 -6.66 -8.83
C ALA A 169 -5.56 -7.74 -8.42
N GLY A 170 -5.76 -9.00 -8.84
CA GLY A 170 -4.80 -10.09 -8.58
C GLY A 170 -3.42 -9.86 -9.23
N THR A 171 -3.35 -9.18 -10.38
CA THR A 171 -2.08 -8.78 -10.99
C THR A 171 -1.41 -7.66 -10.20
N ILE A 172 -2.17 -6.68 -9.73
CA ILE A 172 -1.68 -5.59 -8.88
C ILE A 172 -1.15 -6.12 -7.54
N VAL A 173 -1.84 -7.08 -6.93
CA VAL A 173 -1.41 -7.76 -5.70
C VAL A 173 -0.05 -8.42 -5.89
N ARG A 174 0.12 -9.20 -6.97
CA ARG A 174 1.39 -9.84 -7.30
C ARG A 174 2.50 -8.83 -7.54
N TRP A 175 2.18 -7.74 -8.24
CA TRP A 175 3.13 -6.66 -8.49
C TRP A 175 3.55 -5.95 -7.19
N ALA A 176 2.60 -5.62 -6.31
CA ALA A 176 2.86 -4.97 -5.01
C ALA A 176 3.69 -5.85 -4.07
N GLY A 177 3.42 -7.16 -4.04
CA GLY A 177 4.23 -8.12 -3.30
C GLY A 177 5.62 -8.31 -3.92
N GLY A 178 5.73 -8.35 -5.26
CA GLY A 178 7.00 -8.38 -5.97
C GLY A 178 7.86 -7.13 -5.72
N TYR A 179 7.24 -5.96 -5.69
CA TYR A 179 7.90 -4.71 -5.30
C TYR A 179 8.47 -4.80 -3.88
N THR A 180 7.68 -5.30 -2.92
CA THR A 180 8.12 -5.50 -1.53
C THR A 180 9.33 -6.44 -1.44
N LYS A 181 9.30 -7.55 -2.18
CA LYS A 181 10.44 -8.48 -2.28
C LYS A 181 11.68 -7.79 -2.85
N ASN A 182 11.54 -7.06 -3.96
CA ASN A 182 12.65 -6.36 -4.60
C ASN A 182 13.25 -5.27 -3.69
N THR A 183 12.42 -4.52 -2.96
CA THR A 183 12.89 -3.53 -1.98
C THR A 183 13.71 -4.19 -0.87
N MET A 184 13.24 -5.33 -0.33
CA MET A 184 13.99 -6.08 0.68
C MET A 184 15.29 -6.66 0.15
N GLU A 185 15.30 -7.22 -1.06
CA GLU A 185 16.52 -7.74 -1.71
C GLU A 185 17.53 -6.63 -2.00
N THR A 186 17.05 -5.46 -2.42
CA THR A 186 17.88 -4.27 -2.65
C THR A 186 18.50 -3.77 -1.34
N ILE A 187 17.71 -3.66 -0.27
CA ILE A 187 18.23 -3.25 1.05
C ILE A 187 19.20 -4.30 1.61
N ARG A 188 18.93 -5.59 1.36
CA ARG A 188 19.81 -6.69 1.77
C ARG A 188 21.14 -6.67 1.01
N SER A 189 21.15 -6.42 -0.30
CA SER A 189 22.39 -6.41 -1.09
C SER A 189 23.30 -5.23 -0.74
N TRP A 190 22.75 -4.19 -0.12
CA TRP A 190 23.50 -3.07 0.43
C TRP A 190 24.14 -3.39 1.79
N ARG A 191 24.02 -4.60 2.34
CA ARG A 191 24.64 -5.00 3.61
C ARG A 191 25.54 -6.21 3.43
#